data_AF-A0A2A9M9Y3-F1
#
_entry.id   AF-A0A2A9M9Y3-F1
#
_cell.length_a   1.000
_cell.length_b   1.000
_cell.length_c   1.000
_cell.angle_alpha   90.00
_cell.angle_beta   90.00
_cell.angle_gamma   90.00
#
_symmetry.space_group_name_H-M   'P 1'
#
loop_
_entity.id
_entity.type
_entity.pdbx_description
1 polymer ?
#
loop_
_entity_poly.entity_id
_entity_poly.type
_entity_poly.pdbx_seq_one_letter_code
_entity_poly.pdbx_strand_id
1 'polypeptide(L)'
;MSTSPGLAFANLTLLLDVPQLPAIWAVNVWREVKGFFTEMRTLAGTADLLYPNNRYNPQNEQTNRMGRARKYNNDAWMFGTPY
;
A
#
# COMPACT_ATOMS: atom_id res chain seq x y z
N MET A 1 38.93 -13.56 -6.49
CA MET A 1 38.17 -13.47 -7.75
C MET A 1 38.97 -12.60 -8.70
N SER A 2 39.57 -13.18 -9.74
CA SER A 2 40.32 -12.41 -10.72
C SER A 2 39.34 -11.70 -11.64
N THR A 3 39.41 -10.37 -11.69
CA THR A 3 38.58 -9.49 -12.51
C THR A 3 39.35 -9.06 -13.76
N SER A 4 38.66 -8.60 -14.80
CA SER A 4 39.27 -7.98 -15.98
C SER A 4 38.57 -6.65 -16.32
N PRO A 5 39.24 -5.71 -17.01
CA PRO A 5 38.63 -4.44 -17.41
C PRO A 5 37.34 -4.60 -18.23
N GLY A 6 37.24 -5.66 -19.04
CA GLY A 6 36.02 -5.97 -19.81
C GLY A 6 34.82 -6.41 -18.97
N LEU A 7 35.05 -6.79 -17.70
CA LEU A 7 34.01 -7.18 -16.74
C LEU A 7 33.54 -6.02 -15.86
N ALA A 8 34.02 -4.80 -16.09
CA ALA A 8 33.72 -3.64 -15.25
C ALA A 8 32.21 -3.40 -15.03
N PHE A 9 31.40 -3.55 -16.08
CA PHE A 9 29.94 -3.41 -15.98
C PHE A 9 29.31 -4.47 -15.06
N ALA A 10 29.66 -5.74 -15.26
CA ALA A 10 29.14 -6.83 -14.43
C ALA A 10 29.60 -6.73 -12.98
N ASN A 11 30.85 -6.33 -12.74
CA ASN A 11 31.37 -6.13 -11.40
C ASN A 11 30.62 -5.01 -10.67
N LEU A 12 30.32 -3.89 -11.37
CA LEU A 12 29.56 -2.78 -10.80
C LEU A 12 28.12 -3.19 -10.48
N THR A 13 27.44 -3.89 -11.40
CA THR A 13 26.10 -4.44 -11.17
C THR A 13 26.07 -5.38 -9.97
N LEU A 14 27.03 -6.30 -9.87
CA LEU A 14 27.08 -7.25 -8.75
C LEU A 14 27.34 -6.54 -7.41
N LEU A 15 28.21 -5.54 -7.38
CA LEU A 15 28.50 -4.73 -6.19
C LEU A 15 27.30 -3.90 -5.75
N LEU A 16 26.52 -3.36 -6.69
CA LEU A 16 25.44 -2.44 -6.37
C LEU A 16 24.09 -3.14 -6.16
N ASP A 17 23.78 -4.20 -6.92
CA ASP A 17 22.42 -4.75 -6.97
C ASP A 17 22.23 -6.00 -6.10
N VAL A 18 23.25 -6.86 -5.97
CA VAL A 18 23.14 -8.06 -5.12
C VAL A 18 22.90 -7.70 -3.65
N PRO A 19 23.57 -6.68 -3.07
CA PRO A 19 23.25 -6.24 -1.70
C PRO A 19 21.84 -5.64 -1.54
N GLN A 20 21.16 -5.25 -2.62
CA GLN A 20 19.79 -4.73 -2.58
C GLN A 20 18.73 -5.84 -2.55
N LEU A 21 19.08 -7.07 -2.96
CA LEU A 21 18.11 -8.19 -3.03
C LEU A 21 17.42 -8.49 -1.69
N PRO A 22 18.10 -8.50 -0.52
CA PRO A 22 17.43 -8.68 0.76
C PRO A 22 16.38 -7.60 1.04
N ALA A 23 16.68 -6.34 0.67
CA ALA A 23 15.75 -5.23 0.85
C ALA A 23 14.54 -5.34 -0.09
N ILE A 24 14.76 -5.74 -1.35
CA ILE A 24 13.68 -5.98 -2.32
C ILE A 24 12.74 -7.08 -1.81
N TRP A 25 13.29 -8.18 -1.31
CA TRP A 25 12.48 -9.26 -0.74
C TRP A 25 11.70 -8.79 0.49
N ALA A 26 12.32 -8.06 1.41
CA ALA A 26 11.64 -7.49 2.56
C ALA A 26 10.49 -6.55 2.16
N VAL A 27 10.66 -5.74 1.11
CA VAL A 27 9.59 -4.88 0.56
C VAL A 27 8.43 -5.71 0.01
N ASN A 28 8.71 -6.83 -0.65
CA ASN A 28 7.66 -7.73 -1.16
C ASN A 28 6.88 -8.37 -0.01
N VAL A 29 7.57 -8.90 1.02
CA VAL A 29 6.93 -9.45 2.21
C VAL A 29 6.06 -8.39 2.89
N TRP A 30 6.56 -7.17 3.04
CA TRP A 30 5.77 -6.08 3.62
C TRP A 30 4.50 -5.75 2.83
N ARG A 31 4.57 -5.77 1.49
CA ARG A 31 3.39 -5.55 0.63
C ARG A 31 2.33 -6.63 0.82
N GLU A 32 2.74 -7.90 0.86
CA GLU A 32 1.85 -9.04 1.11
C GLU A 32 1.19 -8.96 2.48
N VAL A 33 1.98 -8.70 3.53
CA VAL A 33 1.46 -8.53 4.90
C VAL A 33 0.46 -7.39 4.96
N LYS A 34 0.73 -6.28 4.27
CA LYS A 34 -0.18 -5.13 4.22
C LYS A 34 -1.49 -5.46 3.46
N GLY A 35 -1.39 -6.24 2.38
CA GLY A 35 -2.56 -6.77 1.66
C GLY A 35 -3.40 -7.68 2.55
N PHE A 36 -2.76 -8.62 3.25
CA PHE A 36 -3.41 -9.52 4.21
C PHE A 36 -4.21 -8.76 5.28
N PHE A 37 -3.60 -7.77 5.95
CA PHE A 37 -4.30 -6.95 6.94
C PHE A 37 -5.44 -6.11 6.33
N THR A 38 -5.30 -5.67 5.07
CA THR A 38 -6.35 -4.93 4.38
C THR A 38 -7.56 -5.82 4.13
N GLU A 39 -7.34 -7.04 3.63
CA GLU A 39 -8.42 -8.03 3.42
C GLU A 39 -9.08 -8.44 4.73
N MET A 40 -8.30 -8.71 5.79
CA MET A 40 -8.86 -8.98 7.12
C MET A 40 -9.77 -7.85 7.61
N ARG A 41 -9.34 -6.58 7.42
CA ARG A 41 -10.15 -5.42 7.82
C ARG A 41 -11.42 -5.30 6.99
N THR A 42 -11.35 -5.56 5.69
CA THR A 42 -12.52 -5.58 4.81
C THR A 42 -13.51 -6.65 5.24
N LEU A 43 -13.03 -7.86 5.56
CA LEU A 43 -13.85 -8.98 6.04
C LEU A 43 -14.47 -8.72 7.43
N ALA A 44 -13.77 -8.00 8.30
CA ALA A 44 -14.29 -7.61 9.62
C ALA A 44 -15.44 -6.59 9.54
N GLY A 45 -15.63 -5.94 8.38
CA GLY A 45 -16.64 -4.91 8.17
C GLY A 45 -16.07 -3.51 8.29
N THR A 46 -16.46 -2.64 7.35
CA THR A 46 -16.05 -1.23 7.28
C THR A 46 -17.26 -0.36 6.89
N ALA A 47 -17.29 0.89 7.36
CA ALA A 47 -18.40 1.81 7.11
C ALA A 47 -18.48 2.30 5.66
N ASP A 48 -17.32 2.47 5.00
CA ASP A 48 -17.17 2.70 3.56
C ASP A 48 -16.13 1.72 3.02
N LEU A 49 -16.18 1.41 1.73
CA LEU A 49 -15.30 0.44 1.08
C LEU A 49 -13.83 0.84 1.20
N LEU A 50 -12.93 -0.14 1.29
CA LEU A 50 -11.48 0.07 1.19
C LEU A 50 -11.00 -0.36 -0.20
N TYR A 51 -10.24 0.50 -0.89
CA TYR A 51 -9.65 0.15 -2.18
C TYR A 51 -8.35 -0.66 -1.98
N PRO A 52 -8.27 -1.95 -2.37
CA PRO A 52 -7.16 -2.82 -2.00
C PRO A 52 -5.79 -2.36 -2.54
N ASN A 53 -5.78 -1.86 -3.78
CA ASN A 53 -4.57 -1.48 -4.48
C ASN A 53 -4.25 0.02 -4.39
N ASN A 54 -5.06 0.80 -3.66
CA ASN A 54 -4.78 2.22 -3.47
C ASN A 54 -3.68 2.43 -2.43
N ARG A 55 -2.88 3.48 -2.64
CA ARG A 55 -1.77 3.82 -1.74
C ARG A 55 -2.23 4.10 -0.30
N TYR A 56 -3.39 4.72 -0.17
CA TYR A 56 -4.00 5.13 1.09
C TYR A 56 -5.52 5.26 0.94
N ASN A 57 -6.25 4.90 1.99
CA ASN A 57 -7.71 4.95 2.08
C ASN A 57 -8.10 5.77 3.33
N PRO A 58 -8.34 7.09 3.19
CA PRO A 58 -8.68 7.98 4.32
C PRO A 58 -10.15 7.91 4.76
N GLN A 59 -11.01 7.28 3.97
CA GLN A 59 -12.45 7.32 4.13
C GLN A 59 -12.91 6.79 5.50
N ASN A 60 -13.83 7.52 6.11
CA ASN A 60 -14.54 7.17 7.33
C ASN A 60 -15.93 7.84 7.32
N GLU A 61 -16.66 7.80 8.43
CA GLU A 61 -18.01 8.38 8.50
C GLU A 61 -18.04 9.89 8.30
N GLN A 62 -16.92 10.61 8.45
CA GLN A 62 -16.84 12.08 8.36
C GLN A 62 -15.94 12.57 7.23
N THR A 63 -15.08 11.69 6.71
CA THR A 63 -14.04 12.00 5.72
C THR A 63 -14.33 11.23 4.44
N ASN A 64 -14.31 11.93 3.32
CA ASN A 64 -14.49 11.35 2.00
C ASN A 64 -13.25 10.55 1.57
N ARG A 65 -13.39 9.88 0.42
CA ARG A 65 -12.33 9.05 -0.20
C ARG A 65 -11.07 9.81 -0.63
N MET A 66 -11.10 11.14 -0.58
CA MET A 66 -9.99 12.03 -0.94
C MET A 66 -9.42 12.80 0.26
N GLY A 67 -9.81 12.47 1.49
CA GLY A 67 -9.31 13.12 2.71
C GLY A 67 -9.92 14.50 3.03
N ARG A 68 -11.04 14.87 2.39
CA ARG A 68 -11.82 16.08 2.74
C ARG A 68 -13.05 15.72 3.57
N ALA A 69 -13.59 16.67 4.32
CA ALA A 69 -14.84 16.48 5.04
C ALA A 69 -16.01 16.14 4.07
N ARG A 70 -16.91 15.27 4.51
CA ARG A 70 -18.11 14.89 3.74
C ARG A 70 -19.10 16.06 3.70
N LYS A 71 -19.66 16.31 2.51
CA LYS A 71 -20.71 17.33 2.33
C LYS A 71 -22.05 16.70 2.68
N TYR A 72 -22.93 17.47 3.35
CA TYR A 72 -24.27 17.03 3.75
C TYR A 72 -24.28 15.83 4.69
N ASN A 73 -23.34 15.78 5.64
CA ASN A 73 -23.12 14.65 6.54
C ASN A 73 -23.36 15.00 8.02
N ASN A 74 -24.09 16.08 8.29
CA ASN A 74 -24.41 16.51 9.65
C ASN A 74 -25.64 15.77 10.20
N ASP A 75 -26.66 15.57 9.36
CA ASP A 75 -27.93 14.95 9.73
C ASP A 75 -28.00 13.49 9.29
N ALA A 76 -28.83 12.70 9.97
CA ALA A 76 -29.11 11.32 9.59
C ALA A 76 -30.01 11.26 8.35
N TRP A 77 -29.77 10.28 7.47
CA TRP A 77 -30.57 10.04 6.28
C TRP A 77 -31.45 8.79 6.45
N MET A 78 -32.68 8.83 5.96
CA MET A 78 -33.65 7.73 6.11
C MET A 78 -33.21 6.42 5.45
N PHE A 79 -32.31 6.50 4.45
CA PHE A 79 -31.79 5.34 3.73
C PHE A 79 -30.48 4.78 4.34
N GLY A 80 -30.05 5.28 5.50
CA GLY A 80 -28.86 4.81 6.20
C GLY A 80 -27.67 5.76 6.05
N THR A 81 -26.46 5.20 6.02
CA THR A 81 -25.21 5.97 5.99
C THR A 81 -25.04 6.71 4.66
N PRO A 82 -24.88 8.05 4.67
CA PRO A 82 -24.45 8.80 3.50
C PRO A 82 -22.93 8.66 3.37
N TYR A 83 -22.50 7.45 3.02
CA TYR A 83 -21.09 7.05 2.89
C TYR A 83 -20.39 7.67 1.68
#